data_AF-A0A7C4IN24-F1
#
_entry.id   AF-A0A7C4IN24-F1
#
_cell.length_a   1.000
_cell.length_b   1.000
_cell.length_c   1.000
_cell.angle_alpha   90.00
_cell.angle_beta   90.00
_cell.angle_gamma   90.00
#
_symmetry.space_group_name_H-M   'P 1'
#
loop_
_entity.id
_entity.type
_entity.pdbx_description
1 polymer ?
#
loop_
_entity_poly.entity_id
_entity_poly.type
_entity_poly.pdbx_seq_one_letter_code
_entity_poly.pdbx_strand_id
1 'polypeptide(L)'
;MIDIDAIAAQVKRNCNISDAKFWGHYSLCGILLRLRELYRIEKGLRPYEKIQQDDVGAWITDRESLWRQLEQNAYESIAINGMVMDPFSVEDINKALNAEGFIYGAGYGLHLKPTFFLADLHAEKTIDGFRVWISGREYARDLSDNPAMLQGRNIIVRAGTILLLLWQSFEEMRCSKAKESLRFAYSMYGISPEDLPSEEVYHRMHAVAQSEAETYAYHELGEAVEGMRIGEIWKQLLVALSDGRAGLFARGVKDVLADTSEHGMLKYIIENRKEGSLGFYMVFLGSLRKIIFPEMAGAFQAFVRTGNWTAVDQAREAGYRRADHFAGRLLEIYREKNGTTTLVSSIENEILKGLLP
;
A
#
# COMPACT_ATOMS: atom_id res chain seq x y z
N MET A 1 -13.85 -28.84 -8.01
CA MET A 1 -13.82 -27.49 -8.59
C MET A 1 -14.42 -26.56 -7.57
N ILE A 2 -13.63 -25.60 -7.11
CA ILE A 2 -14.07 -24.62 -6.11
C ILE A 2 -15.10 -23.68 -6.74
N ASP A 3 -16.22 -23.45 -6.06
CA ASP A 3 -17.17 -22.39 -6.41
C ASP A 3 -16.59 -21.05 -5.91
N ILE A 4 -15.86 -20.38 -6.79
CA ILE A 4 -15.16 -19.14 -6.44
C ILE A 4 -16.13 -18.00 -6.11
N ASP A 5 -17.30 -17.95 -6.76
CA ASP A 5 -18.29 -16.90 -6.52
C ASP A 5 -18.92 -17.05 -5.13
N ALA A 6 -19.19 -18.29 -4.70
CA ALA A 6 -19.65 -18.57 -3.35
C ALA A 6 -18.61 -18.19 -2.28
N ILE A 7 -17.32 -18.40 -2.53
CA ILE A 7 -16.25 -17.96 -1.61
C ILE A 7 -16.12 -16.44 -1.64
N ALA A 8 -16.14 -15.82 -2.83
CA ALA A 8 -16.07 -14.38 -2.98
C ALA A 8 -17.19 -13.67 -2.21
N ALA A 9 -18.41 -14.22 -2.23
CA ALA A 9 -19.53 -13.70 -1.45
C ALA A 9 -19.27 -13.73 0.07
N GLN A 10 -18.70 -14.84 0.59
CA GLN A 10 -18.33 -14.98 2.00
C GLN A 10 -17.21 -14.00 2.39
N VAL A 11 -16.18 -13.88 1.56
CA VAL A 11 -15.10 -12.92 1.79
C VAL A 11 -15.64 -11.49 1.75
N LYS A 12 -16.49 -11.17 0.77
CA LYS A 12 -17.09 -9.86 0.62
C LYS A 12 -18.01 -9.49 1.79
N ARG A 13 -18.67 -10.48 2.40
CA ARG A 13 -19.41 -10.29 3.65
C ARG A 13 -18.52 -9.76 4.76
N ASN A 14 -17.36 -10.39 4.98
CA ASN A 14 -16.37 -9.92 5.95
C ASN A 14 -15.76 -8.56 5.59
N CYS A 15 -15.50 -8.28 4.30
CA CYS A 15 -15.12 -6.95 3.84
C CYS A 15 -16.17 -5.90 4.26
N ASN A 16 -17.45 -6.16 4.00
CA ASN A 16 -18.54 -5.25 4.33
C ASN A 16 -18.70 -5.04 5.84
N ILE A 17 -18.58 -6.10 6.64
CA ILE A 17 -18.60 -5.99 8.11
C ILE A 17 -17.43 -5.12 8.57
N SER A 18 -16.24 -5.30 8.00
CA SER A 18 -15.10 -4.48 8.37
C SER A 18 -15.25 -3.03 7.90
N ASP A 19 -15.75 -2.77 6.71
CA ASP A 19 -15.93 -1.40 6.25
C ASP A 19 -17.02 -0.69 7.08
N ALA A 20 -18.11 -1.39 7.42
CA ALA A 20 -19.17 -0.89 8.29
C ALA A 20 -18.67 -0.45 9.67
N LYS A 21 -17.68 -1.15 10.24
CA LYS A 21 -17.10 -0.82 11.56
C LYS A 21 -16.07 0.30 11.54
N PHE A 22 -15.40 0.50 10.41
CA PHE A 22 -14.17 1.31 10.34
C PHE A 22 -14.21 2.44 9.31
N TRP A 23 -15.33 2.64 8.60
CA TRP A 23 -15.45 3.70 7.59
C TRP A 23 -15.18 5.11 8.15
N GLY A 24 -15.48 5.34 9.43
CA GLY A 24 -15.27 6.61 10.12
C GLY A 24 -13.80 7.03 10.29
N HIS A 25 -12.83 6.15 10.02
CA HIS A 25 -11.41 6.50 10.01
C HIS A 25 -10.97 7.26 8.76
N TYR A 26 -11.77 7.24 7.69
CA TYR A 26 -11.48 7.97 6.48
C TYR A 26 -12.04 9.40 6.54
N SER A 27 -11.33 10.35 5.93
CA SER A 27 -11.91 11.66 5.65
C SER A 27 -13.07 11.53 4.66
N LEU A 28 -13.98 12.51 4.64
CA LEU A 28 -15.13 12.50 3.71
C LEU A 28 -14.69 12.38 2.25
N CYS A 29 -13.67 13.12 1.83
CA CYS A 29 -13.13 13.00 0.48
C CYS A 29 -12.48 11.62 0.25
N GLY A 30 -11.76 11.10 1.26
CA GLY A 30 -11.10 9.80 1.19
C GLY A 30 -12.08 8.64 1.02
N ILE A 31 -13.18 8.62 1.78
CA ILE A 31 -14.19 7.57 1.67
C ILE A 31 -14.94 7.63 0.33
N LEU A 32 -15.28 8.82 -0.17
CA LEU A 32 -15.97 8.96 -1.45
C LEU A 32 -15.13 8.45 -2.62
N LEU A 33 -13.82 8.71 -2.63
CA LEU A 33 -12.91 8.17 -3.64
C LEU A 33 -12.85 6.64 -3.60
N ARG A 34 -12.79 6.05 -2.40
CA ARG A 34 -12.75 4.60 -2.20
C ARG A 34 -14.06 3.92 -2.57
N LEU A 35 -15.20 4.52 -2.23
CA LEU A 35 -16.53 4.03 -2.62
C LEU A 35 -16.70 4.04 -4.13
N ARG A 36 -16.27 5.12 -4.80
CA ARG A 36 -16.29 5.21 -6.26
C ARG A 36 -15.44 4.12 -6.91
N GLU A 37 -14.28 3.83 -6.35
CA GLU A 37 -13.41 2.77 -6.86
C GLU A 37 -14.00 1.37 -6.61
N LEU A 38 -14.52 1.14 -5.40
CA LEU A 38 -15.19 -0.12 -5.07
C LEU A 38 -16.41 -0.37 -5.97
N TYR A 39 -17.17 0.68 -6.29
CA TYR A 39 -18.27 0.61 -7.26
C TYR A 39 -17.79 0.13 -8.63
N ARG A 40 -16.69 0.69 -9.16
CA ARG A 40 -16.13 0.27 -10.45
C ARG A 40 -15.81 -1.22 -10.45
N ILE A 41 -15.11 -1.66 -9.41
CA ILE A 41 -14.66 -3.05 -9.27
C ILE A 41 -15.86 -4.00 -9.19
N GLU A 42 -16.85 -3.71 -8.34
CA GLU A 42 -18.04 -4.55 -8.20
C GLU A 42 -18.93 -4.57 -9.45
N LYS A 43 -18.88 -3.52 -10.27
CA LYS A 43 -19.60 -3.45 -11.56
C LYS A 43 -18.78 -3.95 -12.74
N GLY A 44 -17.52 -4.34 -12.52
CA GLY A 44 -16.61 -4.76 -13.60
C GLY A 44 -16.24 -3.62 -14.56
N LEU A 45 -16.36 -2.36 -14.13
CA LEU A 45 -16.02 -1.19 -14.93
C LEU A 45 -14.52 -0.96 -14.93
N ARG A 46 -13.98 -0.70 -16.11
CA ARG A 46 -12.62 -0.25 -16.32
C ARG A 46 -12.44 1.18 -15.82
N PRO A 47 -11.20 1.59 -15.49
CA PRO A 47 -10.95 2.92 -14.96
C PRO A 47 -11.30 4.08 -15.91
N TYR A 48 -11.19 3.90 -17.23
CA TYR A 48 -11.58 4.90 -18.25
C TYR A 48 -13.08 4.95 -18.54
N GLU A 49 -13.86 3.98 -18.09
CA GLU A 49 -15.30 3.98 -18.32
C GLU A 49 -15.99 5.04 -17.47
N LYS A 50 -17.05 5.64 -18.01
CA LYS A 50 -17.82 6.66 -17.30
C LYS A 50 -18.72 6.00 -16.27
N ILE A 51 -18.74 6.57 -15.06
CA ILE A 51 -19.72 6.24 -14.04
C ILE A 51 -20.91 7.17 -14.21
N GLN A 52 -22.13 6.63 -14.31
CA GLN A 52 -23.35 7.43 -14.26
C GLN A 52 -23.60 7.85 -12.81
N GLN A 53 -23.88 9.14 -12.58
CA GLN A 53 -23.99 9.70 -11.23
C GLN A 53 -25.15 9.09 -10.44
N ASP A 54 -26.29 8.88 -11.08
CA ASP A 54 -27.48 8.32 -10.44
C ASP A 54 -27.23 6.87 -9.99
N ASP A 55 -26.54 6.07 -10.80
CA ASP A 55 -26.23 4.66 -10.50
C ASP A 55 -25.31 4.53 -9.28
N VAL A 56 -24.24 5.35 -9.22
CA VAL A 56 -23.32 5.31 -8.08
C VAL A 56 -23.96 5.89 -6.82
N GLY A 57 -24.81 6.91 -6.94
CA GLY A 57 -25.55 7.48 -5.81
C GLY A 57 -26.51 6.47 -5.17
N ALA A 58 -27.28 5.76 -6.00
CA ALA A 58 -28.15 4.69 -5.54
C ALA A 58 -27.34 3.56 -4.87
N TRP A 59 -26.25 3.11 -5.51
CA TRP A 59 -25.40 2.06 -4.95
C TRP A 59 -24.74 2.46 -3.61
N ILE A 60 -24.31 3.72 -3.45
CA ILE A 60 -23.77 4.22 -2.17
C ILE A 60 -24.86 4.17 -1.10
N THR A 61 -26.10 4.57 -1.43
CA THR A 61 -27.24 4.53 -0.49
C THR A 61 -27.53 3.09 -0.02
N ASP A 62 -27.51 2.14 -0.95
CA ASP A 62 -27.67 0.72 -0.64
C ASP A 62 -26.51 0.20 0.22
N ARG A 63 -25.27 0.62 -0.08
CA ARG A 63 -24.07 0.25 0.68
C ARG A 63 -24.14 0.76 2.12
N GLU A 64 -24.52 2.00 2.34
CA GLU A 64 -24.67 2.58 3.67
C GLU A 64 -25.77 1.87 4.46
N SER A 65 -26.89 1.56 3.80
CA SER A 65 -28.00 0.81 4.41
C SER A 65 -27.56 -0.60 4.82
N LEU A 66 -26.77 -1.27 3.97
CA LEU A 66 -26.15 -2.55 4.30
C LEU A 66 -25.21 -2.40 5.50
N TRP A 67 -24.31 -1.42 5.51
CA TRP A 67 -23.35 -1.25 6.60
C TRP A 67 -24.02 -1.00 7.95
N ARG A 68 -25.11 -0.22 8.00
CA ARG A 68 -25.90 -0.04 9.23
C ARG A 68 -26.43 -1.37 9.80
N GLN A 69 -26.70 -2.36 8.95
CA GLN A 69 -27.15 -3.68 9.38
C GLN A 69 -25.98 -4.58 9.84
N LEU A 70 -24.74 -4.28 9.42
CA LEU A 70 -23.57 -5.14 9.63
C LEU A 70 -22.59 -4.64 10.67
N GLU A 71 -22.65 -3.36 11.03
CA GLU A 71 -21.67 -2.71 11.91
C GLU A 71 -21.49 -3.46 13.25
N GLN A 72 -22.55 -4.09 13.77
CA GLN A 72 -22.52 -4.84 15.02
C GLN A 72 -22.25 -6.35 14.86
N ASN A 73 -22.14 -6.85 13.62
CA ASN A 73 -21.97 -8.27 13.37
C ASN A 73 -20.53 -8.73 13.66
N ALA A 74 -20.37 -9.97 14.11
CA ALA A 74 -19.06 -10.63 14.14
C ALA A 74 -18.60 -11.00 12.73
N TYR A 75 -17.29 -11.15 12.54
CA TYR A 75 -16.76 -11.73 11.30
C TYR A 75 -17.19 -13.18 11.16
N GLU A 76 -17.53 -13.58 9.94
CA GLU A 76 -18.10 -14.89 9.63
C GLU A 76 -16.99 -15.84 9.14
N SER A 77 -17.13 -17.13 9.44
CA SER A 77 -16.21 -18.17 8.96
C SER A 77 -16.25 -18.33 7.44
N ILE A 78 -15.14 -18.80 6.84
CA ILE A 78 -15.04 -19.10 5.42
C ILE A 78 -15.19 -20.62 5.22
N ALA A 79 -16.18 -21.02 4.44
CA ALA A 79 -16.46 -22.40 4.07
C ALA A 79 -15.91 -22.72 2.67
N ILE A 80 -15.02 -23.71 2.59
CA ILE A 80 -14.39 -24.19 1.35
C ILE A 80 -14.48 -25.71 1.32
N ASN A 81 -15.16 -26.28 0.31
CA ASN A 81 -15.31 -27.73 0.14
C ASN A 81 -15.81 -28.46 1.42
N GLY A 82 -16.71 -27.83 2.17
CA GLY A 82 -17.26 -28.38 3.42
C GLY A 82 -16.39 -28.17 4.67
N MET A 83 -15.18 -27.63 4.54
CA MET A 83 -14.35 -27.20 5.67
C MET A 83 -14.70 -25.76 6.05
N VAL A 84 -14.99 -25.53 7.32
CA VAL A 84 -15.31 -24.20 7.88
C VAL A 84 -14.09 -23.70 8.66
N MET A 85 -13.56 -22.55 8.27
CA MET A 85 -12.33 -21.97 8.81
C MET A 85 -12.59 -20.58 9.39
N ASP A 86 -11.86 -20.21 10.44
CA ASP A 86 -11.87 -18.84 10.95
C ASP A 86 -11.33 -17.89 9.87
N PRO A 87 -11.92 -16.69 9.67
CA PRO A 87 -11.53 -15.81 8.57
C PRO A 87 -10.09 -15.28 8.70
N PHE A 88 -9.45 -15.37 9.87
CA PHE A 88 -8.04 -15.01 10.05
C PHE A 88 -7.10 -16.22 9.92
N SER A 89 -7.62 -17.42 9.67
CA SER A 89 -6.82 -18.62 9.36
C SER A 89 -6.31 -18.61 7.92
N VAL A 90 -5.56 -17.55 7.56
CA VAL A 90 -5.08 -17.28 6.20
C VAL A 90 -4.29 -18.44 5.62
N GLU A 91 -3.43 -19.09 6.42
CA GLU A 91 -2.63 -20.22 5.95
C GLU A 91 -3.49 -21.42 5.55
N ASP A 92 -4.51 -21.76 6.35
CA ASP A 92 -5.37 -22.92 6.08
C ASP A 92 -6.32 -22.65 4.92
N ILE A 93 -6.84 -21.43 4.83
CA ILE A 93 -7.64 -20.99 3.68
C ILE A 93 -6.81 -21.05 2.39
N ASN A 94 -5.57 -20.54 2.40
CA ASN A 94 -4.69 -20.57 1.24
C ASN A 94 -4.20 -21.97 0.88
N LYS A 95 -4.03 -22.89 1.83
CA LYS A 95 -3.76 -24.31 1.51
C LYS A 95 -4.89 -24.92 0.67
N ALA A 96 -6.14 -24.54 0.91
CA ALA A 96 -7.29 -25.00 0.14
C ALA A 96 -7.44 -24.29 -1.23
N LEU A 97 -7.01 -23.04 -1.34
CA LEU A 97 -7.21 -22.19 -2.52
C LEU A 97 -6.04 -22.22 -3.53
N ASN A 98 -4.79 -22.27 -3.07
CA ASN A 98 -3.62 -22.05 -3.92
C ASN A 98 -3.51 -23.11 -5.03
N ALA A 99 -3.90 -24.36 -4.75
CA ALA A 99 -3.89 -25.44 -5.74
C ALA A 99 -4.86 -25.20 -6.92
N GLU A 100 -5.88 -24.36 -6.70
CA GLU A 100 -6.88 -23.98 -7.70
C GLU A 100 -6.57 -22.60 -8.32
N GLY A 101 -5.41 -22.02 -8.01
CA GLY A 101 -4.95 -20.75 -8.59
C GLY A 101 -5.53 -19.50 -7.94
N PHE A 102 -5.98 -19.57 -6.68
CA PHE A 102 -6.51 -18.43 -5.93
C PHE A 102 -5.70 -18.12 -4.68
N ILE A 103 -5.78 -16.87 -4.23
CA ILE A 103 -5.20 -16.40 -2.97
C ILE A 103 -6.21 -15.60 -2.17
N TYR A 104 -6.23 -15.88 -0.88
CA TYR A 104 -6.94 -15.16 0.16
C TYR A 104 -5.96 -14.38 1.03
N GLY A 105 -6.34 -13.18 1.44
CA GLY A 105 -5.61 -12.45 2.47
C GLY A 105 -6.56 -11.86 3.49
N ALA A 106 -6.17 -11.99 4.76
CA ALA A 106 -6.86 -11.38 5.89
C ALA A 106 -5.87 -10.88 6.92
N GLY A 107 -6.04 -9.67 7.43
CA GLY A 107 -5.10 -9.10 8.41
C GLY A 107 -5.57 -7.78 8.97
N TYR A 108 -4.65 -7.01 9.55
CA TYR A 108 -4.94 -5.72 10.13
C TYR A 108 -4.17 -4.63 9.39
N GLY A 109 -4.90 -3.70 8.79
CA GLY A 109 -4.35 -2.54 8.09
C GLY A 109 -4.16 -1.34 9.02
N LEU A 110 -4.25 -0.14 8.42
CA LEU A 110 -4.18 1.12 9.16
C LEU A 110 -5.30 1.19 10.22
N HIS A 111 -5.01 1.81 11.37
CA HIS A 111 -5.90 1.88 12.54
C HIS A 111 -6.33 0.51 13.09
N LEU A 112 -5.58 -0.55 12.80
CA LEU A 112 -5.95 -1.94 13.11
C LEU A 112 -7.31 -2.33 12.52
N LYS A 113 -7.73 -1.71 11.42
CA LYS A 113 -8.91 -2.13 10.66
C LYS A 113 -8.64 -3.52 10.07
N PRO A 114 -9.48 -4.53 10.33
CA PRO A 114 -9.39 -5.81 9.62
C PRO A 114 -9.56 -5.62 8.11
N THR A 115 -8.77 -6.33 7.32
CA THR A 115 -8.87 -6.31 5.87
C THR A 115 -9.04 -7.72 5.36
N PHE A 116 -9.79 -7.85 4.26
CA PHE A 116 -10.06 -9.14 3.62
C PHE A 116 -10.08 -8.94 2.12
N PHE A 117 -9.50 -9.88 1.37
CA PHE A 117 -9.65 -9.94 -0.08
C PHE A 117 -9.50 -11.38 -0.59
N LEU A 118 -9.98 -11.60 -1.82
CA LEU A 118 -9.86 -12.83 -2.57
C LEU A 118 -9.49 -12.49 -4.02
N ALA A 119 -8.49 -13.16 -4.57
CA ALA A 119 -7.98 -12.86 -5.89
C ALA A 119 -7.41 -14.09 -6.60
N ASP A 120 -7.11 -13.96 -7.90
CA ASP A 120 -6.24 -14.91 -8.60
C ASP A 120 -4.84 -14.91 -7.95
N LEU A 121 -4.23 -16.09 -7.85
CA LEU A 121 -2.80 -16.24 -7.54
C LEU A 121 -2.01 -16.18 -8.86
N HIS A 122 -1.39 -15.04 -9.13
CA HIS A 122 -0.67 -14.83 -10.39
C HIS A 122 0.76 -15.38 -10.35
N ALA A 123 1.47 -15.16 -9.24
CA ALA A 123 2.81 -15.67 -9.05
C ALA A 123 3.10 -15.93 -7.56
N GLU A 124 3.98 -16.91 -7.32
CA GLU A 124 4.55 -17.22 -6.02
C GLU A 124 6.07 -17.32 -6.14
N LYS A 125 6.80 -16.70 -5.20
CA LYS A 125 8.26 -16.84 -5.08
C LYS A 125 8.70 -16.75 -3.63
N THR A 126 9.96 -17.05 -3.37
CA THR A 126 10.59 -16.85 -2.06
C THR A 126 11.76 -15.89 -2.21
N ILE A 127 11.82 -14.87 -1.35
CA ILE A 127 12.90 -13.87 -1.29
C ILE A 127 13.37 -13.78 0.16
N ASP A 128 14.66 -14.01 0.41
CA ASP A 128 15.27 -13.95 1.75
C ASP A 128 14.51 -14.71 2.85
N GLY A 129 13.90 -15.85 2.48
CA GLY A 129 13.11 -16.69 3.39
C GLY A 129 11.68 -16.18 3.66
N PHE A 130 11.25 -15.13 2.96
CA PHE A 130 9.86 -14.65 2.91
C PHE A 130 9.16 -15.20 1.68
N ARG A 131 7.92 -15.66 1.86
CA ARG A 131 7.08 -16.14 0.77
C ARG A 131 6.33 -14.96 0.19
N VAL A 132 6.48 -14.71 -1.10
CA VAL A 132 5.89 -13.57 -1.80
C VAL A 132 4.85 -14.07 -2.78
N TRP A 133 3.63 -13.59 -2.62
CA TRP A 133 2.52 -13.85 -3.53
C TRP A 133 2.13 -12.57 -4.26
N ILE A 134 1.99 -12.66 -5.57
CA ILE A 134 1.47 -11.58 -6.40
C ILE A 134 0.06 -11.97 -6.83
N SER A 135 -0.93 -11.17 -6.45
CA SER A 135 -2.33 -11.40 -6.79
C SER A 135 -2.72 -10.76 -8.11
N GLY A 136 -3.65 -11.39 -8.83
CA GLY A 136 -4.23 -10.91 -10.08
C GLY A 136 -5.58 -10.19 -9.86
N ARG A 137 -6.61 -10.61 -10.59
CA ARG A 137 -7.96 -10.05 -10.49
C ARG A 137 -8.52 -10.32 -9.10
N GLU A 138 -9.10 -9.30 -8.48
CA GLU A 138 -9.78 -9.42 -7.18
C GLU A 138 -11.26 -9.75 -7.39
N TYR A 139 -11.74 -10.84 -6.76
CA TYR A 139 -13.15 -11.25 -6.74
C TYR A 139 -13.90 -10.62 -5.57
N ALA A 140 -13.20 -10.36 -4.47
CA ALA A 140 -13.73 -9.66 -3.31
C ALA A 140 -12.64 -8.79 -2.67
N ARG A 141 -13.02 -7.58 -2.25
CA ARG A 141 -12.17 -6.65 -1.51
C ARG A 141 -12.99 -5.73 -0.62
N ASP A 142 -12.32 -5.20 0.38
CA ASP A 142 -12.78 -4.08 1.20
C ASP A 142 -12.31 -2.73 0.61
N LEU A 143 -12.55 -1.64 1.35
CA LEU A 143 -12.12 -0.29 0.97
C LEU A 143 -10.59 -0.07 1.05
N SER A 144 -9.81 -1.02 1.57
CA SER A 144 -8.36 -0.88 1.68
C SER A 144 -7.72 -0.81 0.28
N ASP A 145 -6.84 0.17 0.08
CA ASP A 145 -6.07 0.39 -1.14
C ASP A 145 -4.57 0.11 -0.93
N ASN A 146 -4.22 -0.63 0.12
CA ASN A 146 -2.83 -1.00 0.34
C ASN A 146 -2.36 -1.94 -0.79
N PRO A 147 -1.31 -1.56 -1.54
CA PRO A 147 -0.82 -2.32 -2.69
C PRO A 147 -0.07 -3.58 -2.28
N ALA A 148 0.46 -3.63 -1.07
CA ALA A 148 1.11 -4.79 -0.51
C ALA A 148 0.88 -4.86 1.01
N MET A 149 1.15 -6.03 1.58
CA MET A 149 1.11 -6.25 3.03
C MET A 149 2.05 -7.38 3.46
N LEU A 150 2.68 -7.20 4.61
CA LEU A 150 3.42 -8.23 5.34
C LEU A 150 2.55 -8.91 6.40
N GLN A 151 2.57 -10.25 6.41
CA GLN A 151 1.89 -11.11 7.38
C GLN A 151 2.81 -12.24 7.85
N GLY A 152 3.46 -12.04 9.00
CA GLY A 152 4.48 -12.98 9.48
C GLY A 152 5.64 -13.05 8.49
N ARG A 153 5.81 -14.20 7.81
CA ARG A 153 6.81 -14.37 6.73
C ARG A 153 6.21 -14.38 5.32
N ASN A 154 4.97 -13.96 5.19
CA ASN A 154 4.27 -13.90 3.92
C ASN A 154 4.09 -12.44 3.49
N ILE A 155 4.44 -12.14 2.24
CA ILE A 155 4.23 -10.84 1.61
C ILE A 155 3.18 -11.05 0.52
N ILE A 156 2.09 -10.30 0.57
CA ILE A 156 1.08 -10.32 -0.48
C ILE A 156 1.12 -8.97 -1.20
N VAL A 157 1.36 -9.01 -2.51
CA VAL A 157 1.28 -7.85 -3.40
C VAL A 157 0.03 -7.93 -4.24
N ARG A 158 -0.76 -6.86 -4.25
CA ARG A 158 -2.04 -6.74 -4.95
C ARG A 158 -1.87 -6.00 -6.26
N ALA A 159 -1.54 -6.71 -7.35
CA ALA A 159 -1.26 -6.08 -8.64
C ALA A 159 -2.47 -5.30 -9.19
N GLY A 160 -3.69 -5.77 -8.93
CA GLY A 160 -4.91 -5.02 -9.26
C GLY A 160 -5.00 -3.67 -8.54
N THR A 161 -4.58 -3.60 -7.28
CA THR A 161 -4.55 -2.33 -6.52
C THR A 161 -3.43 -1.41 -7.01
N ILE A 162 -2.27 -1.97 -7.38
CA ILE A 162 -1.18 -1.20 -8.02
C ILE A 162 -1.64 -0.62 -9.36
N LEU A 163 -2.35 -1.41 -10.18
CA LEU A 163 -2.92 -0.94 -11.45
C LEU A 163 -3.83 0.27 -11.26
N LEU A 164 -4.67 0.27 -10.22
CA LEU A 164 -5.55 1.41 -9.92
C LEU A 164 -4.77 2.65 -9.47
N LEU A 165 -3.77 2.46 -8.61
CA LEU A 165 -2.88 3.54 -8.17
C LEU A 165 -2.14 4.17 -9.36
N LEU A 166 -1.57 3.33 -10.22
CA LEU A 166 -0.91 3.78 -11.43
C LEU A 166 -1.91 4.49 -12.35
N TRP A 167 -3.09 3.92 -12.58
CA TRP A 167 -4.10 4.57 -13.41
C TRP A 167 -4.46 5.98 -12.93
N GLN A 168 -4.65 6.17 -11.63
CA GLN A 168 -4.89 7.49 -11.04
C GLN A 168 -3.72 8.45 -11.29
N SER A 169 -2.48 7.96 -11.19
CA SER A 169 -1.29 8.75 -11.49
C SER A 169 -1.14 9.06 -12.99
N PHE A 170 -1.62 8.18 -13.88
CA PHE A 170 -1.72 8.47 -15.30
C PHE A 170 -2.70 9.61 -15.57
N GLU A 171 -3.87 9.61 -14.93
CA GLU A 171 -4.81 10.74 -15.04
C GLU A 171 -4.21 12.05 -14.50
N GLU A 172 -3.44 12.00 -13.40
CA GLU A 172 -2.67 13.15 -12.88
C GLU A 172 -1.62 13.63 -13.91
N MET A 173 -0.91 12.71 -14.57
CA MET A 173 0.15 13.04 -15.54
C MET A 173 -0.36 13.89 -16.70
N ARG A 174 -1.61 13.66 -17.10
CA ARG A 174 -2.27 14.36 -18.21
C ARG A 174 -2.70 15.78 -17.84
N CYS A 175 -2.63 16.15 -16.57
CA CYS A 175 -2.90 17.52 -16.12
C CYS A 175 -1.70 18.44 -16.40
N SER A 176 -1.97 19.73 -16.66
CA SER A 176 -0.93 20.70 -17.03
C SER A 176 0.17 20.92 -15.98
N LYS A 177 -0.10 20.58 -14.71
CA LYS A 177 0.82 20.72 -13.57
C LYS A 177 1.43 19.40 -13.09
N ALA A 178 1.40 18.36 -13.93
CA ALA A 178 1.98 17.07 -13.59
C ALA A 178 3.47 17.19 -13.21
N LYS A 179 3.87 16.39 -12.21
CA LYS A 179 5.27 16.31 -11.77
C LYS A 179 6.16 15.79 -12.89
N GLU A 180 7.38 16.32 -13.00
CA GLU A 180 8.38 15.82 -13.96
C GLU A 180 8.73 14.35 -13.71
N SER A 181 8.84 13.95 -12.43
CA SER A 181 9.10 12.55 -12.05
C SER A 181 8.03 11.58 -12.55
N LEU A 182 6.78 12.04 -12.64
CA LEU A 182 5.65 11.25 -13.14
C LEU A 182 5.72 11.04 -14.65
N ARG A 183 6.04 12.11 -15.39
CA ARG A 183 6.30 12.01 -16.85
C ARG A 183 7.50 11.12 -17.14
N PHE A 184 8.57 11.27 -16.36
CA PHE A 184 9.75 10.41 -16.45
C PHE A 184 9.38 8.94 -16.24
N ALA A 185 8.68 8.61 -15.15
CA ALA A 185 8.28 7.25 -14.83
C ALA A 185 7.52 6.58 -15.99
N TYR A 186 6.50 7.25 -16.53
CA TYR A 186 5.70 6.72 -17.63
C TYR A 186 6.42 6.66 -18.97
N SER A 187 7.34 7.60 -19.23
CA SER A 187 8.13 7.59 -20.47
C SER A 187 8.98 6.32 -20.60
N MET A 188 9.45 5.75 -19.48
CA MET A 188 10.18 4.47 -19.45
C MET A 188 9.32 3.26 -19.84
N TYR A 189 7.99 3.43 -19.80
CA TYR A 189 7.01 2.43 -20.24
C TYR A 189 6.37 2.79 -21.59
N GLY A 190 6.87 3.83 -22.27
CA GLY A 190 6.33 4.30 -23.55
C GLY A 190 4.90 4.87 -23.46
N ILE A 191 4.49 5.35 -22.27
CA ILE A 191 3.18 5.99 -22.05
C ILE A 191 3.40 7.50 -21.98
N SER A 192 2.59 8.26 -22.72
CA SER A 192 2.71 9.72 -22.81
C SER A 192 1.48 10.43 -22.22
N PRO A 193 1.60 11.73 -21.86
CA PRO A 193 0.45 12.51 -21.39
C PRO A 193 -0.60 12.78 -22.50
N GLU A 194 -0.24 12.62 -23.77
CA GLU A 194 -1.15 12.74 -24.90
C GLU A 194 -2.03 11.49 -25.09
N ASP A 195 -1.63 10.34 -24.52
CA ASP A 195 -2.42 9.11 -24.59
C ASP A 195 -3.83 9.34 -24.01
N LEU A 196 -4.85 8.89 -24.75
CA LEU A 196 -6.23 8.97 -24.31
C LEU A 196 -6.60 7.73 -23.48
N PRO A 197 -7.43 7.86 -22.43
CA PRO A 197 -7.93 6.74 -21.65
C PRO A 197 -8.67 5.75 -22.56
N SER A 198 -8.12 4.55 -22.70
CA SER A 198 -8.62 3.51 -23.61
C SER A 198 -8.26 2.11 -23.11
N GLU A 199 -8.87 1.09 -23.70
CA GLU A 199 -8.52 -0.32 -23.42
C GLU A 199 -7.04 -0.60 -23.76
N GLU A 200 -6.49 0.01 -24.81
CA GLU A 200 -5.07 -0.15 -25.17
C GLU A 200 -4.13 0.39 -24.10
N VAL A 201 -4.38 1.61 -23.59
CA VAL A 201 -3.60 2.17 -22.47
C VAL A 201 -3.77 1.34 -21.22
N TYR A 202 -4.98 0.83 -20.97
CA TYR A 202 -5.26 -0.04 -19.82
C TYR A 202 -4.49 -1.37 -19.90
N HIS A 203 -4.40 -2.01 -21.07
CA HIS A 203 -3.55 -3.18 -21.27
C HIS A 203 -2.07 -2.88 -21.04
N ARG A 204 -1.55 -1.76 -21.55
CA ARG A 204 -0.18 -1.33 -21.26
C ARG A 204 0.04 -1.10 -19.77
N MET A 205 -0.91 -0.46 -19.10
CA MET A 205 -0.85 -0.20 -17.66
C MET A 205 -0.81 -1.49 -16.82
N HIS A 206 -1.48 -2.55 -17.28
CA HIS A 206 -1.41 -3.85 -16.62
C HIS A 206 0.02 -4.40 -16.61
N ALA A 207 0.76 -4.26 -17.71
CA ALA A 207 2.17 -4.65 -17.79
C ALA A 207 3.05 -3.78 -16.87
N VAL A 208 2.77 -2.47 -16.77
CA VAL A 208 3.45 -1.59 -15.81
C VAL A 208 3.18 -2.05 -14.37
N ALA A 209 1.92 -2.32 -14.01
CA ALA A 209 1.55 -2.79 -12.68
C ALA A 209 2.23 -4.12 -12.31
N GLN A 210 2.35 -5.05 -13.26
CA GLN A 210 3.09 -6.29 -13.06
C GLN A 210 4.60 -6.04 -12.86
N SER A 211 5.20 -5.14 -13.64
CA SER A 211 6.62 -4.75 -13.47
C SER A 211 6.88 -4.10 -12.10
N GLU A 212 5.95 -3.27 -11.62
CA GLU A 212 6.05 -2.59 -10.33
C GLU A 212 5.67 -3.50 -9.14
N ALA A 213 4.90 -4.58 -9.33
CA ALA A 213 4.52 -5.46 -8.24
C ALA A 213 5.73 -5.98 -7.43
N GLU A 214 6.83 -6.28 -8.10
CA GLU A 214 8.04 -6.71 -7.40
C GLU A 214 8.65 -5.61 -6.52
N THR A 215 8.65 -4.34 -6.94
CA THR A 215 9.25 -3.26 -6.15
C THR A 215 8.52 -3.07 -4.82
N TYR A 216 7.18 -3.21 -4.83
CA TYR A 216 6.37 -3.23 -3.61
C TYR A 216 6.66 -4.43 -2.71
N ALA A 217 6.98 -5.60 -3.26
CA ALA A 217 7.42 -6.73 -2.44
C ALA A 217 8.71 -6.40 -1.65
N TYR A 218 9.64 -5.67 -2.27
CA TYR A 218 10.88 -5.24 -1.61
C TYR A 218 10.67 -4.11 -0.59
N HIS A 219 9.60 -3.31 -0.70
CA HIS A 219 9.19 -2.42 0.38
C HIS A 219 8.78 -3.22 1.62
N GLU A 220 7.86 -4.19 1.46
CA GLU A 220 7.42 -5.05 2.57
C GLU A 220 8.56 -5.89 3.15
N LEU A 221 9.50 -6.35 2.32
CA LEU A 221 10.69 -7.07 2.78
C LEU A 221 11.60 -6.16 3.62
N GLY A 222 11.85 -4.92 3.16
CA GLY A 222 12.56 -3.91 3.92
C GLY A 222 11.89 -3.64 5.27
N GLU A 223 10.56 -3.50 5.29
CA GLU A 223 9.81 -3.32 6.54
C GLU A 223 9.96 -4.53 7.48
N ALA A 224 9.94 -5.75 6.94
CA ALA A 224 10.10 -6.97 7.73
C ALA A 224 11.48 -7.03 8.39
N VAL A 225 12.54 -6.79 7.61
CA VAL A 225 13.94 -6.85 8.07
C VAL A 225 14.22 -5.76 9.10
N GLU A 226 13.85 -4.52 8.82
CA GLU A 226 14.04 -3.40 9.75
C GLU A 226 13.16 -3.57 11.01
N GLY A 227 11.95 -4.10 10.86
CA GLY A 227 11.07 -4.43 11.97
C GLY A 227 11.67 -5.48 12.90
N MET A 228 12.33 -6.51 12.37
CA MET A 228 13.07 -7.50 13.18
C MET A 228 14.27 -6.87 13.90
N ARG A 229 14.98 -5.94 13.26
CA ARG A 229 16.13 -5.23 13.84
C ARG A 229 15.73 -4.31 15.00
N ILE A 230 14.69 -3.50 14.81
CA ILE A 230 14.25 -2.51 15.82
C ILE A 230 13.45 -3.20 16.94
N GLY A 231 12.66 -4.20 16.58
CA GLY A 231 11.88 -5.01 17.52
C GLY A 231 10.56 -4.38 17.97
N GLU A 232 9.92 -5.04 18.94
CA GLU A 232 8.53 -4.77 19.34
C GLU A 232 8.32 -3.37 19.95
N ILE A 233 9.37 -2.75 20.48
CA ILE A 233 9.31 -1.40 21.04
C ILE A 233 8.84 -0.36 20.00
N TRP A 234 9.14 -0.57 18.72
CA TRP A 234 8.65 0.31 17.65
C TRP A 234 7.15 0.22 17.46
N LYS A 235 6.58 -0.99 17.53
CA LYS A 235 5.13 -1.18 17.43
C LYS A 235 4.42 -0.54 18.61
N GLN A 236 4.98 -0.70 19.82
CA GLN A 236 4.45 -0.05 21.02
C GLN A 236 4.49 1.48 20.92
N LEU A 237 5.59 2.04 20.39
CA LEU A 237 5.68 3.46 20.07
C LEU A 237 4.57 3.88 19.08
N LEU A 238 4.40 3.17 17.96
CA LEU A 238 3.38 3.50 16.96
C LEU A 238 1.94 3.37 17.51
N VAL A 239 1.69 2.49 18.47
CA VAL A 239 0.40 2.39 19.18
C VAL A 239 0.22 3.54 20.16
N ALA A 240 1.28 3.95 20.85
CA ALA A 240 1.25 5.08 21.78
C ALA A 240 1.08 6.42 21.04
N LEU A 241 1.61 6.52 19.82
CA LEU A 241 1.40 7.67 18.94
C LEU A 241 0.03 7.56 18.27
N SER A 242 -0.85 8.51 18.54
CA SER A 242 -2.10 8.65 17.80
C SER A 242 -1.85 9.09 16.35
N ASP A 243 -2.91 9.15 15.53
CA ASP A 243 -2.88 9.55 14.11
C ASP A 243 -2.52 11.02 13.84
N GLY A 244 -1.92 11.71 14.82
CA GLY A 244 -1.38 13.06 14.69
C GLY A 244 -0.05 13.11 13.95
N ARG A 245 0.52 14.33 13.84
CA ARG A 245 1.76 14.59 13.10
C ARG A 245 2.94 13.72 13.55
N ALA A 246 3.08 13.50 14.86
CA ALA A 246 4.13 12.66 15.42
C ALA A 246 4.01 11.19 14.95
N GLY A 247 2.78 10.65 14.93
CA GLY A 247 2.51 9.30 14.42
C GLY A 247 2.79 9.19 12.92
N LEU A 248 2.34 10.17 12.13
CA LEU A 248 2.63 10.22 10.69
C LEU A 248 4.13 10.32 10.40
N PHE A 249 4.88 11.09 11.18
CA PHE A 249 6.32 11.18 11.07
C PHE A 249 7.00 9.86 11.40
N ALA A 250 6.64 9.21 12.51
CA ALA A 250 7.19 7.91 12.90
C ALA A 250 6.93 6.85 11.82
N ARG A 251 5.72 6.80 11.24
CA ARG A 251 5.43 5.93 10.10
C ARG A 251 6.33 6.27 8.89
N GLY A 252 6.47 7.55 8.57
CA GLY A 252 7.39 8.00 7.51
C GLY A 252 8.84 7.60 7.74
N VAL A 253 9.32 7.59 8.99
CA VAL A 253 10.68 7.12 9.33
C VAL A 253 10.81 5.62 9.07
N LYS A 254 9.81 4.82 9.48
CA LYS A 254 9.75 3.39 9.21
C LYS A 254 9.79 3.09 7.71
N ASP A 255 8.97 3.80 6.92
CA ASP A 255 8.90 3.59 5.47
C ASP A 255 10.22 3.96 4.79
N VAL A 256 10.87 5.07 5.18
CA VAL A 256 12.19 5.43 4.63
C VAL A 256 13.25 4.40 5.01
N LEU A 257 13.26 3.92 6.26
CA LEU A 257 14.16 2.84 6.68
C LEU A 257 13.97 1.58 5.81
N ALA A 258 12.72 1.16 5.63
CA ALA A 258 12.38 0.01 4.80
C ALA A 258 12.82 0.20 3.34
N ASP A 259 12.47 1.34 2.73
CA ASP A 259 12.78 1.63 1.33
C ASP A 259 14.28 1.73 1.08
N THR A 260 15.04 2.26 2.04
CA THR A 260 16.49 2.52 1.90
C THR A 260 17.37 1.40 2.44
N SER A 261 16.82 0.39 3.12
CA SER A 261 17.55 -0.77 3.63
C SER A 261 18.27 -1.54 2.51
N GLU A 262 19.27 -2.35 2.87
CA GLU A 262 19.94 -3.27 1.93
C GLU A 262 18.99 -4.35 1.38
N HIS A 263 17.88 -4.63 2.06
CA HIS A 263 16.83 -5.53 1.56
C HIS A 263 15.62 -4.77 0.99
N GLY A 264 15.73 -3.45 0.88
CA GLY A 264 14.63 -2.53 0.61
C GLY A 264 14.35 -2.26 -0.86
N MET A 265 13.24 -1.56 -1.09
CA MET A 265 12.76 -1.18 -2.43
C MET A 265 13.82 -0.47 -3.28
N LEU A 266 14.51 0.54 -2.73
CA LEU A 266 15.48 1.31 -3.52
C LEU A 266 16.70 0.49 -3.90
N LYS A 267 17.18 -0.39 -3.01
CA LYS A 267 18.29 -1.28 -3.34
C LYS A 267 17.94 -2.16 -4.54
N TYR A 268 16.76 -2.79 -4.50
CA TYR A 268 16.26 -3.59 -5.61
C TYR A 268 16.10 -2.78 -6.91
N ILE A 269 15.55 -1.55 -6.84
CA ILE A 269 15.42 -0.66 -8.01
C ILE A 269 16.80 -0.35 -8.62
N ILE A 270 17.81 -0.06 -7.80
CA ILE A 270 19.16 0.27 -8.25
C ILE A 270 19.84 -0.93 -8.91
N GLU A 271 19.82 -2.09 -8.24
CA GLU A 271 20.49 -3.31 -8.72
C GLU A 271 19.89 -3.81 -10.04
N ASN A 272 18.57 -3.68 -10.20
CA ASN A 272 17.86 -4.09 -11.40
C ASN A 272 17.68 -2.94 -12.42
N ARG A 273 18.29 -1.78 -12.15
CA ARG A 273 18.25 -0.58 -13.00
C ARG A 273 16.84 -0.20 -13.46
N LYS A 274 15.87 -0.26 -12.56
CA LYS A 274 14.45 0.00 -12.86
C LYS A 274 14.16 1.50 -12.91
N GLU A 275 14.47 2.14 -14.03
CA GLU A 275 14.33 3.59 -14.21
C GLU A 275 12.90 4.09 -13.99
N GLY A 276 11.90 3.40 -14.56
CA GLY A 276 10.49 3.74 -14.34
C GLY A 276 10.08 3.68 -12.87
N SER A 277 10.52 2.65 -12.15
CA SER A 277 10.27 2.48 -10.71
C SER A 277 10.94 3.56 -9.87
N LEU A 278 12.14 4.03 -10.24
CA LEU A 278 12.79 5.17 -9.60
C LEU A 278 11.94 6.45 -9.76
N GLY A 279 11.37 6.65 -10.94
CA GLY A 279 10.41 7.73 -11.20
C GLY A 279 9.16 7.62 -10.31
N PHE A 280 8.54 6.43 -10.26
CA PHE A 280 7.38 6.19 -9.41
C PHE A 280 7.68 6.36 -7.92
N TYR A 281 8.84 5.91 -7.45
CA TYR A 281 9.29 6.15 -6.08
C TYR A 281 9.25 7.65 -5.75
N MET A 282 9.78 8.51 -6.63
CA MET A 282 9.74 9.97 -6.45
C MET A 282 8.33 10.58 -6.48
N VAL A 283 7.43 10.01 -7.30
CA VAL A 283 6.02 10.41 -7.36
C VAL A 283 5.33 10.14 -6.03
N PHE A 284 5.53 8.93 -5.49
CA PHE A 284 4.86 8.44 -4.29
C PHE A 284 5.59 8.77 -2.98
N LEU A 285 6.81 9.33 -3.05
CA LEU A 285 7.53 9.87 -1.89
C LEU A 285 6.76 11.06 -1.30
N GLY A 286 6.01 10.76 -0.23
CA GLY A 286 5.13 11.71 0.45
C GLY A 286 5.89 12.86 1.12
N SER A 287 5.19 13.95 1.44
CA SER A 287 5.81 15.19 1.95
C SER A 287 6.64 14.99 3.23
N LEU A 288 6.18 14.20 4.20
CA LEU A 288 6.95 13.88 5.40
C LEU A 288 8.19 13.04 5.09
N ARG A 289 8.08 12.05 4.20
CA ARG A 289 9.22 11.23 3.76
C ARG A 289 10.26 12.06 3.01
N LYS A 290 9.86 13.09 2.26
CA LYS A 290 10.78 14.05 1.62
C LYS A 290 11.58 14.89 2.63
N ILE A 291 11.00 15.18 3.79
CA ILE A 291 11.68 15.89 4.88
C ILE A 291 12.69 14.93 5.56
N ILE A 292 12.29 13.67 5.74
CA ILE A 292 13.14 12.62 6.32
C ILE A 292 14.26 12.24 5.37
N PHE A 293 14.03 12.26 4.05
CA PHE A 293 14.97 11.82 3.02
C PHE A 293 15.09 12.86 1.89
N PRO A 294 15.68 14.05 2.16
CA PRO A 294 15.77 15.14 1.19
C PRO A 294 16.78 14.88 0.06
N GLU A 295 17.81 14.05 0.29
CA GLU A 295 18.87 13.77 -0.68
C GLU A 295 18.32 13.16 -1.98
N MET A 296 17.21 12.44 -1.89
CA MET A 296 16.62 11.75 -3.02
C MET A 296 16.23 12.68 -4.17
N ALA A 297 15.72 13.87 -3.86
CA ALA A 297 15.28 14.81 -4.90
C ALA A 297 16.45 15.26 -5.79
N GLY A 298 17.59 15.59 -5.17
CA GLY A 298 18.81 15.96 -5.88
C GLY A 298 19.41 14.79 -6.66
N ALA A 299 19.43 13.59 -6.05
CA ALA A 299 19.93 12.38 -6.69
C ALA A 299 19.08 11.99 -7.91
N PHE A 300 17.76 12.09 -7.82
CA PHE A 300 16.87 11.84 -8.94
C PHE A 300 17.10 12.83 -10.10
N GLN A 301 17.22 14.13 -9.82
CA GLN A 301 17.52 15.14 -10.84
C GLN A 301 18.89 14.92 -11.50
N ALA A 302 19.90 14.48 -10.74
CA ALA A 302 21.18 14.08 -11.30
C ALA A 302 21.05 12.83 -12.17
N PHE A 303 20.28 11.84 -11.70
CA PHE A 303 20.02 10.60 -12.43
C PHE A 303 19.35 10.86 -13.78
N VAL A 304 18.27 11.64 -13.83
CA VAL A 304 17.56 11.98 -15.08
C VAL A 304 18.50 12.57 -16.14
N ARG A 305 19.53 13.32 -15.73
CA ARG A 305 20.50 13.94 -16.64
C ARG A 305 21.66 13.03 -17.04
N THR A 306 22.01 12.03 -16.22
CA THR A 306 23.30 11.32 -16.33
C THR A 306 23.19 9.80 -16.36
N GLY A 307 22.05 9.22 -15.97
CA GLY A 307 21.89 7.78 -15.75
C GLY A 307 22.73 7.22 -14.59
N ASN A 308 23.26 8.08 -13.71
CA ASN A 308 24.23 7.67 -12.69
C ASN A 308 23.55 7.03 -11.46
N TRP A 309 23.46 5.71 -11.46
CA TRP A 309 22.96 4.91 -10.33
C TRP A 309 23.78 5.05 -9.04
N THR A 310 25.08 5.34 -9.13
CA THR A 310 25.93 5.54 -7.94
C THR A 310 25.46 6.71 -7.10
N ALA A 311 25.01 7.80 -7.73
CA ALA A 311 24.47 8.96 -7.02
C ALA A 311 23.15 8.63 -6.29
N VAL A 312 22.34 7.74 -6.88
CA VAL A 312 21.09 7.26 -6.27
C VAL A 312 21.39 6.36 -5.07
N ASP A 313 22.36 5.46 -5.18
CA ASP A 313 22.76 4.57 -4.08
C ASP A 313 23.38 5.34 -2.90
N GLN A 314 24.23 6.34 -3.19
CA GLN A 314 24.77 7.23 -2.16
C GLN A 314 23.65 8.00 -1.42
N ALA A 315 22.63 8.45 -2.15
CA ALA A 315 21.47 9.08 -1.53
C ALA A 315 20.68 8.06 -0.69
N ARG A 316 20.45 6.85 -1.19
CA ARG A 316 19.80 5.77 -0.43
C ARG A 316 20.50 5.54 0.91
N GLU A 317 21.82 5.36 0.91
CA GLU A 317 22.58 5.17 2.15
C GLU A 317 22.47 6.37 3.11
N ALA A 318 22.50 7.60 2.58
CA ALA A 318 22.31 8.80 3.39
C ALA A 318 20.91 8.88 4.00
N GLY A 319 19.88 8.53 3.22
CA GLY A 319 18.49 8.41 3.67
C GLY A 319 18.34 7.38 4.78
N TYR A 320 18.97 6.20 4.63
CA TYR A 320 18.98 5.16 5.66
C TYR A 320 19.58 5.66 6.97
N ARG A 321 20.80 6.22 6.94
CA ARG A 321 21.47 6.75 8.14
C ARG A 321 20.63 7.81 8.85
N ARG A 322 19.98 8.68 8.08
CA ARG A 322 19.14 9.76 8.62
C ARG A 322 17.84 9.23 9.23
N ALA A 323 17.19 8.27 8.58
CA ALA A 323 15.99 7.64 9.12
C ALA A 323 16.31 6.79 10.37
N ASP A 324 17.44 6.08 10.38
CA ASP A 324 17.91 5.34 11.56
C ASP A 324 18.19 6.27 12.75
N HIS A 325 18.81 7.43 12.49
CA HIS A 325 18.98 8.47 13.51
C HIS A 325 17.63 8.94 14.09
N PHE A 326 16.63 9.22 13.25
CA PHE A 326 15.31 9.60 13.74
C PHE A 326 14.61 8.46 14.49
N ALA A 327 14.76 7.22 14.06
CA ALA A 327 14.22 6.07 14.78
C ALA A 327 14.83 5.96 16.18
N GLY A 328 16.16 6.11 16.29
CA GLY A 328 16.85 6.17 17.58
C GLY A 328 16.32 7.28 18.49
N ARG A 329 16.21 8.51 17.96
CA ARG A 329 15.65 9.67 18.69
C ARG A 329 14.21 9.46 19.16
N LEU A 330 13.36 8.87 18.32
CA LEU A 330 11.98 8.56 18.68
C LEU A 330 11.91 7.54 19.82
N LEU A 331 12.77 6.52 19.79
CA LEU A 331 12.85 5.50 20.84
C LEU A 331 13.45 6.03 22.15
N GLU A 332 14.42 6.95 22.09
CA GLU A 332 14.94 7.66 23.27
C GLU A 332 13.81 8.42 23.98
N ILE A 333 13.09 9.28 23.24
CA ILE A 333 11.97 10.04 23.81
C ILE A 333 10.90 9.08 24.36
N TYR A 334 10.59 8.00 23.65
CA TYR A 334 9.61 7.01 24.11
C TYR A 334 9.98 6.36 25.45
N ARG A 335 11.26 6.08 25.67
CA ARG A 335 11.76 5.48 26.93
C ARG A 335 11.77 6.50 28.08
N GLU A 336 11.96 7.78 27.79
CA GLU A 336 12.06 8.84 28.81
C GLU A 336 10.70 9.39 29.27
N LYS A 337 9.69 9.40 28.39
CA LYS A 337 8.42 10.08 28.69
C LYS A 337 7.37 9.12 29.22
N ASN A 338 6.83 9.45 30.40
CA ASN A 338 5.66 8.80 30.95
C ASN A 338 4.39 9.50 30.42
N GLY A 339 3.58 8.79 29.63
CA GLY A 339 2.28 9.24 29.13
C GLY A 339 2.29 9.74 27.68
N THR A 340 1.16 9.54 26.99
CA THR A 340 1.02 9.83 25.54
C THR A 340 1.10 11.32 25.21
N THR A 341 0.50 12.20 26.02
CA THR A 341 0.50 13.65 25.73
C THR A 341 1.90 14.24 25.79
N THR A 342 2.68 13.88 26.81
CA THR A 342 4.06 14.34 26.99
C THR A 342 4.97 13.79 25.90
N LEU A 343 4.77 12.54 25.48
CA LEU A 343 5.46 11.93 24.34
C LEU A 343 5.24 12.71 23.04
N VAL A 344 3.99 12.99 22.67
CA VAL A 344 3.65 13.71 21.44
C VAL A 344 4.25 15.11 21.46
N SER A 345 4.06 15.86 22.56
CA SER A 345 4.61 17.22 22.67
C SER A 345 6.14 17.24 22.61
N SER A 346 6.83 16.24 23.15
CA SER A 346 8.29 16.14 23.03
C SER A 346 8.72 15.90 21.58
N ILE A 347 8.10 14.96 20.87
CA ILE A 347 8.43 14.70 19.46
C ILE A 347 8.17 15.94 18.59
N GLU A 348 7.05 16.63 18.80
CA GLU A 348 6.73 17.84 18.05
C GLU A 348 7.75 18.96 18.29
N ASN A 349 8.18 19.18 19.53
CA ASN A 349 9.09 20.27 19.88
C ASN A 349 10.57 19.96 19.62
N GLU A 350 11.00 18.73 19.88
CA GLU A 350 12.41 18.33 19.84
C GLU A 350 12.84 17.84 18.46
N ILE A 351 11.91 17.35 17.64
CA ILE A 351 12.20 16.82 16.30
C ILE A 351 11.50 17.67 15.23
N LEU A 352 10.17 17.72 15.26
CA LEU A 352 9.41 18.26 14.12
C LEU A 352 9.56 19.78 13.95
N LYS A 353 9.67 20.54 15.03
CA LYS A 353 9.83 22.00 15.00
C LYS A 353 11.06 22.46 14.22
N GLY A 354 12.12 21.64 14.15
CA GLY A 354 13.32 21.94 13.38
C GLY A 354 13.28 21.47 11.92
N LEU A 355 12.27 20.69 11.54
CA LEU A 355 12.18 20.02 10.24
C LEU A 355 11.03 20.55 9.37
N LEU A 356 9.98 21.07 10.01
CA LEU A 356 8.84 21.68 9.34
C LEU A 356 9.00 23.21 9.36
N PRO A 357 8.76 23.90 8.23
CA PRO A 357 8.78 25.36 8.17
C PRO A 357 7.71 26.02 9.05
#